data_AF-A0A0G1EZ67-F1
#
_entry.id   AF-A0A0G1EZ67-F1
#
_cell.length_a   1.000
_cell.length_b   1.000
_cell.length_c   1.000
_cell.angle_alpha   90.00
_cell.angle_beta   90.00
_cell.angle_gamma   90.00
#
_symmetry.space_group_name_H-M   'P 1'
#
loop_
_entity.id
_entity.type
_entity.pdbx_description
1 polymer ?
#
loop_
_entity_poly.entity_id
_entity_poly.type
_entity_poly.pdbx_seq_one_letter_code
_entity_poly.pdbx_strand_id
1 'polypeptide(L)'
;MTAKKVKVNKKIVNKLKAFKWLAVGLALIGLVYYFKASFVVAIVNGKPIWKVSYSQEINRLAGKQALENLIIKTMILQEAEKQKTVVADSEINEEIKQAEEFSQQQGMSLDQLLELQGMKKEDLISTIKLNKLVEKMAGTESAKVQEWITNLQTNGKTVKWLNN
;
A
#
# COMPACT_ATOMS: atom_id res chain seq x y z
N MET A 1 -12.51 65.60 16.62
CA MET A 1 -11.77 64.32 16.56
C MET A 1 -11.08 64.22 15.21
N THR A 2 -9.85 64.73 15.06
CA THR A 2 -9.14 64.71 13.78
C THR A 2 -8.18 63.52 13.73
N ALA A 3 -8.51 62.56 12.86
CA ALA A 3 -7.75 61.34 12.65
C ALA A 3 -6.34 61.64 12.11
N LYS A 4 -5.32 61.27 12.88
CA LYS A 4 -3.90 61.35 12.49
C LYS A 4 -3.65 60.36 11.35
N LYS A 5 -3.68 60.83 10.10
CA LYS A 5 -3.30 60.01 8.94
C LYS A 5 -1.82 59.64 9.05
N VAL A 6 -1.56 58.38 9.38
CA VAL A 6 -0.22 57.79 9.43
C VAL A 6 0.37 57.83 8.01
N LYS A 7 1.39 58.68 7.80
CA LYS A 7 2.18 58.70 6.56
C LYS A 7 3.04 57.44 6.52
N VAL A 8 2.55 56.41 5.84
CA VAL A 8 3.28 55.16 5.65
C VAL A 8 4.53 55.44 4.79
N ASN A 9 5.71 55.20 5.35
CA ASN A 9 6.99 55.45 4.69
C ASN A 9 7.21 54.46 3.54
N LYS A 10 7.31 54.98 2.30
CA LYS A 10 7.47 54.22 1.05
C LYS A 10 8.66 53.24 1.08
N LYS A 11 9.72 53.53 1.84
CA LYS A 11 10.88 52.64 2.03
C LYS A 11 10.55 51.39 2.85
N ILE A 12 9.68 51.51 3.86
CA ILE A 12 9.28 50.40 4.74
C ILE A 12 8.40 49.41 3.99
N VAL A 13 7.44 49.91 3.19
CA VAL A 13 6.58 49.07 2.35
C VAL A 13 7.38 48.31 1.27
N ASN A 14 8.41 48.91 0.69
CA ASN A 14 9.29 48.22 -0.26
C ASN A 14 10.16 47.15 0.41
N LYS A 15 10.67 47.39 1.62
CA LYS A 15 11.36 46.35 2.41
C LYS A 15 10.43 45.19 2.79
N LEU A 16 9.18 45.47 3.19
CA LEU A 16 8.20 44.42 3.48
C LEU A 16 7.80 43.62 2.23
N LYS A 17 7.69 44.25 1.06
CA LYS A 17 7.47 43.55 -0.21
C LYS A 17 8.65 42.65 -0.57
N ALA A 18 9.88 43.15 -0.44
CA ALA A 18 11.09 42.35 -0.66
C ALA A 18 11.19 41.18 0.32
N PHE A 19 10.84 41.39 1.60
CA PHE A 19 10.80 40.34 2.61
C PHE A 19 9.70 39.29 2.33
N LYS A 20 8.52 39.71 1.85
CA LYS A 20 7.49 38.78 1.36
C LYS A 20 7.99 37.93 0.20
N TRP A 21 8.65 38.53 -0.80
CA TRP A 21 9.22 37.77 -1.92
C TRP A 21 10.34 36.81 -1.49
N LEU A 22 11.16 37.22 -0.51
CA LEU A 22 12.18 36.35 0.08
C LEU A 22 11.55 35.17 0.84
N ALA A 23 10.51 35.43 1.64
CA ALA A 23 9.77 34.38 2.35
C ALA A 23 9.06 33.41 1.39
N VAL A 24 8.49 33.92 0.29
CA VAL A 24 7.91 33.10 -0.78
C VAL A 24 8.98 32.25 -1.47
N GLY A 25 10.16 32.81 -1.75
CA GLY A 25 11.29 32.07 -2.32
C GLY A 25 11.76 30.94 -1.41
N LEU A 26 11.92 31.22 -0.11
CA LEU A 26 12.27 30.21 0.91
C LEU A 26 11.18 29.14 1.07
N ALA A 27 9.91 29.52 1.04
CA ALA A 27 8.79 28.57 1.07
C ALA A 27 8.79 27.66 -0.16
N LEU A 28 9.08 28.19 -1.35
CA LEU A 28 9.19 27.40 -2.58
C LEU A 28 10.38 26.42 -2.53
N ILE A 29 11.53 26.84 -1.99
CA ILE A 29 12.69 25.95 -1.83
C ILE A 29 12.38 24.84 -0.81
N GLY A 30 11.73 25.18 0.31
CA GLY A 30 11.26 24.20 1.29
C GLY A 30 10.26 23.21 0.69
N LEU A 31 9.35 23.70 -0.17
CA LEU A 31 8.38 22.87 -0.88
C LEU A 31 9.07 21.91 -1.85
N VAL A 32 10.04 22.36 -2.64
CA VAL A 32 10.83 21.51 -3.54
C VAL A 32 11.60 20.44 -2.77
N TYR A 33 12.15 20.78 -1.61
CA TYR A 33 12.85 19.81 -0.76
C TYR A 33 11.90 18.78 -0.16
N TYR A 34 10.71 19.21 0.27
CA TYR A 34 9.65 18.34 0.77
C TYR A 34 9.12 17.39 -0.31
N PHE A 35 8.90 17.89 -1.53
CA PHE A 35 8.41 17.08 -2.65
C PHE A 35 9.49 16.22 -3.31
N LYS A 36 10.79 16.50 -3.10
CA LYS A 36 11.89 15.71 -3.67
C LYS A 36 11.79 14.22 -3.34
N ALA A 37 11.39 13.89 -2.10
CA ALA A 37 11.20 12.51 -1.65
C ALA A 37 10.03 11.78 -2.34
N SER A 38 9.06 12.52 -2.90
CA SER A 38 7.92 11.92 -3.60
C SER A 38 8.23 11.56 -5.06
N PHE A 39 9.24 12.20 -5.68
CA PHE A 39 9.53 12.04 -7.11
C PHE A 39 10.83 11.29 -7.41
N VAL A 40 11.80 11.27 -6.47
CA VAL A 40 13.12 10.65 -6.68
C VAL A 40 13.34 9.57 -5.63
N VAL A 41 13.59 8.34 -6.08
CA VAL A 41 13.81 7.17 -5.21
C VAL A 41 15.28 7.04 -4.81
N ALA A 42 16.20 7.35 -5.73
CA ALA A 42 17.63 7.31 -5.49
C ALA A 42 18.37 8.25 -6.46
N ILE A 43 19.62 8.60 -6.14
CA ILE A 43 20.52 9.32 -7.05
C ILE A 43 21.77 8.45 -7.21
N VAL A 44 22.11 8.08 -8.45
CA VAL A 44 23.30 7.28 -8.77
C VAL A 44 24.20 8.10 -9.67
N ASN A 45 25.42 8.41 -9.24
CA ASN A 45 26.40 9.22 -9.99
C ASN A 45 25.83 10.56 -10.50
N GLY A 46 25.06 11.25 -9.66
CA GLY A 46 24.42 12.52 -10.03
C GLY A 46 23.19 12.41 -10.93
N LYS A 47 22.80 11.20 -11.36
CA LYS A 47 21.56 10.95 -12.11
C LYS A 47 20.44 10.50 -11.16
N PRO A 48 19.32 11.25 -11.07
CA PRO A 48 18.18 10.84 -10.26
C PRO A 48 17.42 9.69 -10.92
N ILE A 49 17.04 8.70 -10.13
CA ILE A 49 16.08 7.65 -10.50
C ILE A 49 14.70 8.14 -10.08
N TRP A 50 13.87 8.41 -11.08
CA TRP A 50 12.50 8.87 -10.89
C TRP A 50 11.61 7.73 -10.40
N LYS A 51 10.71 8.04 -9.47
CA LYS A 51 9.72 7.08 -8.93
C LYS A 51 8.85 6.48 -10.03
N VAL A 52 8.50 7.26 -11.05
CA VAL A 52 7.71 6.78 -12.19
C VAL A 52 8.42 5.64 -12.92
N SER A 53 9.71 5.82 -13.23
CA SER A 53 10.52 4.80 -13.90
C SER A 53 10.66 3.54 -13.04
N TYR A 54 10.87 3.70 -11.73
CA TYR A 54 10.91 2.60 -10.79
C TYR A 54 9.57 1.83 -10.74
N SER A 55 8.45 2.54 -10.57
CA SER A 55 7.12 1.92 -10.55
C SER A 55 6.76 1.25 -11.87
N GLN A 56 7.15 1.84 -13.00
CA GLN A 56 6.94 1.23 -14.32
C GLN A 56 7.71 -0.08 -14.46
N GLU A 57 8.95 -0.13 -13.98
CA GLU A 57 9.77 -1.34 -14.03
C GLU A 57 9.22 -2.45 -13.11
N ILE A 58 8.80 -2.11 -11.89
CA ILE A 58 8.12 -3.08 -11.01
C ILE A 58 6.80 -3.57 -11.64
N ASN A 59 6.04 -2.66 -12.25
CA ASN A 59 4.79 -3.04 -12.91
C ASN A 59 5.05 -3.97 -14.12
N ARG A 60 6.12 -3.73 -14.86
CA ARG A 60 6.56 -4.59 -15.97
C ARG A 60 6.96 -5.99 -15.50
N LEU A 61 7.66 -6.08 -14.37
CA LEU A 61 8.18 -7.35 -13.84
C LEU A 61 7.14 -8.16 -13.06
N ALA A 62 6.33 -7.51 -12.21
CA ALA A 62 5.45 -8.17 -11.26
C ALA A 62 4.03 -7.58 -11.19
N GLY A 63 3.78 -6.44 -11.84
CA GLY A 63 2.50 -5.71 -11.72
C GLY A 63 1.29 -6.48 -12.23
N LYS A 64 1.44 -7.22 -13.34
CA LYS A 64 0.34 -8.03 -13.88
C LYS A 64 -0.10 -9.12 -12.91
N GLN A 65 0.86 -9.90 -12.41
CA GLN A 65 0.59 -10.97 -11.45
C GLN A 65 0.04 -10.41 -10.12
N ALA A 66 0.60 -9.30 -9.63
CA ALA A 66 0.09 -8.64 -8.45
C ALA A 66 -1.37 -8.18 -8.63
N LEU A 67 -1.70 -7.59 -9.79
CA LEU A 67 -3.06 -7.16 -10.11
C LEU A 67 -4.02 -8.36 -10.19
N GLU A 68 -3.63 -9.44 -10.86
CA GLU A 68 -4.44 -10.65 -10.96
C GLU A 68 -4.72 -11.26 -9.58
N ASN A 69 -3.71 -11.35 -8.72
CA ASN A 69 -3.87 -11.84 -7.34
C ASN A 69 -4.81 -10.95 -6.52
N LEU A 70 -4.73 -9.63 -6.68
CA LEU A 70 -5.63 -8.69 -6.00
C LEU A 70 -7.08 -8.82 -6.49
N ILE A 71 -7.29 -9.02 -7.79
CA ILE A 71 -8.61 -9.28 -8.37
C ILE A 71 -9.20 -10.55 -7.77
N ILE A 72 -8.45 -11.65 -7.79
CA ILE A 72 -8.88 -12.95 -7.22
C ILE A 72 -9.21 -12.78 -5.75
N LYS A 73 -8.30 -12.19 -4.95
CA LYS A 73 -8.53 -11.95 -3.52
C LYS A 73 -9.82 -11.15 -3.27
N THR A 74 -10.05 -10.11 -4.08
CA THR A 74 -11.27 -9.29 -3.95
C THR A 74 -12.53 -10.08 -4.29
N MET A 75 -12.51 -10.90 -5.35
CA MET A 75 -13.63 -11.76 -5.71
C MET A 75 -13.95 -12.76 -4.60
N ILE A 76 -12.93 -13.38 -4.01
CA ILE A 76 -13.07 -14.33 -2.90
C ILE A 76 -13.75 -13.65 -1.70
N LEU A 77 -13.29 -12.46 -1.33
CA LEU A 77 -13.87 -11.70 -0.22
C LEU A 77 -15.33 -11.29 -0.49
N GLN A 78 -15.64 -10.88 -1.72
CA GLN A 78 -17.00 -10.54 -2.13
C GLN A 78 -17.92 -11.77 -2.09
N GLU A 79 -17.44 -12.94 -2.52
CA GLU A 79 -18.22 -14.16 -2.47
C GLU A 79 -18.44 -14.64 -1.04
N ALA A 80 -17.42 -14.56 -0.19
CA ALA A 80 -17.54 -14.84 1.25
C ALA A 80 -18.59 -13.94 1.92
N GLU A 81 -18.61 -12.65 1.57
CA GLU A 81 -19.60 -11.70 2.09
C GLU A 81 -21.03 -12.05 1.63
N LYS A 82 -21.21 -12.40 0.35
CA LYS A 82 -22.53 -12.85 -0.17
C LYS A 82 -23.03 -14.12 0.52
N GLN A 83 -22.14 -15.07 0.76
CA GLN A 83 -22.46 -16.34 1.41
C GLN A 83 -22.53 -16.21 2.94
N LYS A 84 -22.18 -15.04 3.50
CA LYS A 84 -22.09 -14.78 4.94
C LYS A 84 -21.17 -15.76 5.67
N THR A 85 -20.11 -16.19 4.99
CA THR A 85 -19.13 -17.11 5.54
C THR A 85 -18.22 -16.36 6.51
N VAL A 86 -18.22 -16.78 7.78
CA VAL A 86 -17.38 -16.20 8.83
C VAL A 86 -16.32 -17.21 9.26
N VAL A 87 -15.09 -16.74 9.44
CA VAL A 87 -14.00 -17.49 10.06
C VAL A 87 -13.99 -17.13 11.54
N ALA A 88 -13.99 -18.13 12.42
CA ALA A 88 -13.93 -17.89 13.85
C ALA A 88 -12.50 -17.53 14.27
N ASP A 89 -12.36 -16.64 15.26
CA ASP A 89 -11.04 -16.25 15.76
C ASP A 89 -10.26 -17.43 16.35
N SER A 90 -10.96 -18.46 16.83
CA SER A 90 -10.33 -19.71 17.30
C SER A 90 -9.57 -20.43 16.19
N GLU A 91 -10.15 -20.52 14.98
CA GLU A 91 -9.50 -21.16 13.82
C GLU A 91 -8.25 -20.38 13.38
N ILE A 92 -8.29 -19.05 13.52
CA ILE A 92 -7.15 -18.17 13.21
C ILE A 92 -6.04 -18.37 14.25
N ASN A 93 -6.39 -18.39 15.53
CA ASN A 93 -5.43 -18.57 16.62
C ASN A 93 -4.76 -19.95 16.58
N GLU A 94 -5.48 -21.00 16.19
CA GLU A 94 -4.91 -22.34 15.99
C GLU A 94 -3.83 -22.34 14.90
N GLU A 95 -4.07 -21.67 13.77
CA GLU A 95 -3.07 -21.56 12.70
C GLU A 95 -1.88 -20.68 13.08
N ILE A 96 -2.11 -19.59 13.82
CA ILE A 96 -1.02 -18.77 14.36
C ILE A 96 -0.14 -19.63 15.27
N LYS A 97 -0.74 -20.45 16.13
CA LYS A 97 0.01 -21.35 17.02
C LYS A 97 0.82 -22.37 16.24
N GLN A 98 0.26 -22.97 15.18
CA GLN A 98 1.02 -23.86 14.30
C GLN A 98 2.20 -23.14 13.63
N ALA A 99 1.99 -21.90 13.17
CA ALA A 99 3.06 -21.08 12.60
C ALA A 99 4.14 -20.72 13.64
N GLU A 100 3.76 -20.46 14.89
CA GLU A 100 4.67 -20.23 16.01
C GLU A 100 5.50 -21.48 16.33
N GLU A 101 4.86 -22.65 16.41
CA GLU A 101 5.54 -23.94 16.64
C GLU A 101 6.54 -24.25 15.51
N PHE A 102 6.14 -24.03 14.25
CA PHE A 102 7.03 -24.22 13.10
C PHE A 102 8.22 -23.24 13.10
N SER A 103 7.98 -21.98 13.48
CA SER A 103 9.05 -20.99 13.60
C SER A 103 10.04 -21.38 14.70
N GLN A 104 9.52 -21.84 15.85
CA GLN A 104 10.35 -22.31 16.98
C GLN A 104 11.19 -23.53 16.61
N GLN A 105 10.66 -24.46 15.80
CA GLN A 105 11.44 -25.59 15.27
C GLN A 105 12.62 -25.13 14.40
N GLN A 106 12.49 -23.99 13.73
CA GLN A 106 13.57 -23.36 12.96
C GLN A 106 14.50 -22.48 13.82
N GLY A 107 14.28 -22.42 15.13
CA GLY A 107 15.11 -21.67 16.06
C GLY A 107 14.90 -20.15 16.04
N MET A 108 13.78 -19.68 15.47
CA MET A 108 13.43 -18.26 15.39
C MET A 108 12.02 -17.99 15.93
N SER A 109 11.77 -16.80 16.45
CA SER A 109 10.40 -16.39 16.77
C SER A 109 9.61 -16.06 15.50
N LEU A 110 8.29 -16.24 15.55
CA LEU A 110 7.41 -15.89 14.42
C LEU A 110 7.56 -14.41 14.03
N ASP A 111 7.67 -13.51 15.02
CA ASP A 111 7.82 -12.08 14.77
C ASP A 111 9.12 -11.77 14.02
N GLN A 112 10.24 -12.42 14.38
CA GLN A 112 11.50 -12.29 13.64
C GLN A 112 11.38 -12.80 12.20
N LEU A 113 10.70 -13.92 11.98
CA LEU A 113 10.48 -14.46 10.64
C LEU A 113 9.64 -13.51 9.79
N LEU A 114 8.59 -12.92 10.36
CA LEU A 114 7.75 -11.93 9.69
C LEU A 114 8.53 -10.65 9.35
N GLU A 115 9.36 -10.16 10.28
CA GLU A 115 10.22 -8.99 10.05
C GLU A 115 11.23 -9.23 8.91
N LEU A 116 11.84 -10.42 8.85
CA LEU A 116 12.75 -10.80 7.76
C LEU A 116 12.05 -10.81 6.40
N GLN A 117 10.76 -11.15 6.37
CA GLN A 117 9.93 -11.13 5.17
C GLN A 117 9.32 -9.75 4.88
N GLY A 118 9.55 -8.77 5.75
CA GLY A 118 8.95 -7.43 5.65
C GLY A 118 7.43 -7.43 5.86
N MET A 119 6.90 -8.44 6.55
CA MET A 119 5.48 -8.59 6.86
C MET A 119 5.18 -8.25 8.31
N LYS A 120 3.95 -7.86 8.59
CA LYS A 120 3.46 -7.69 9.95
C LYS A 120 2.56 -8.85 10.38
N LYS A 121 2.31 -8.97 11.69
CA LYS A 121 1.39 -9.97 12.23
C LYS A 121 -0.03 -9.85 11.64
N GLU A 122 -0.47 -8.64 11.35
CA GLU A 122 -1.77 -8.38 10.71
C GLU A 122 -1.84 -8.93 9.27
N ASP A 123 -0.72 -8.92 8.54
CA ASP A 123 -0.64 -9.48 7.20
C ASP A 123 -0.77 -11.00 7.23
N LEU A 124 -0.15 -11.65 8.23
CA LEU A 124 -0.30 -13.08 8.49
C LEU A 124 -1.75 -13.44 8.83
N ILE A 125 -2.37 -12.71 9.78
CA ILE A 125 -3.79 -12.92 10.15
C ILE A 125 -4.70 -12.79 8.93
N SER A 126 -4.48 -11.76 8.11
CA SER A 126 -5.26 -11.53 6.89
C SER A 126 -5.12 -12.67 5.87
N THR A 127 -3.92 -13.25 5.78
CA THR A 127 -3.62 -14.37 4.89
C THR A 127 -4.28 -15.66 5.39
N ILE A 128 -4.16 -15.95 6.70
CA ILE A 128 -4.81 -17.09 7.34
C ILE A 128 -6.33 -17.00 7.15
N LYS A 129 -6.91 -15.83 7.42
CA LYS A 129 -8.35 -15.60 7.23
C LYS A 129 -8.78 -15.85 5.79
N LEU A 130 -8.02 -15.36 4.81
CA LEU A 130 -8.32 -15.59 3.40
C LEU A 130 -8.28 -17.09 3.06
N ASN A 131 -7.24 -17.81 3.51
CA ASN A 131 -7.10 -19.23 3.26
C ASN A 131 -8.26 -20.03 3.89
N LYS A 132 -8.63 -19.74 5.13
CA LYS A 132 -9.78 -20.39 5.79
C LYS A 132 -11.11 -20.08 5.11
N LEU A 133 -11.30 -18.86 4.59
CA LEU A 133 -12.46 -18.53 3.78
C LEU A 133 -12.52 -19.39 2.51
N VAL A 134 -11.39 -19.52 1.80
CA VAL A 134 -11.31 -20.37 0.60
C VAL A 134 -11.57 -21.83 0.96
N GLU A 135 -10.97 -22.37 2.03
CA GLU A 135 -11.21 -23.74 2.49
C GLU A 135 -12.68 -24.00 2.78
N LYS A 136 -13.39 -23.04 3.41
CA LYS A 136 -14.82 -23.17 3.71
C LYS A 136 -15.73 -23.09 2.48
N MET A 137 -15.36 -22.31 1.46
CA MET A 137 -16.19 -22.10 0.28
C MET A 137 -15.90 -23.10 -0.86
N ALA A 138 -14.62 -23.38 -1.10
CA ALA A 138 -14.15 -24.19 -2.22
C ALA A 138 -13.63 -25.58 -1.80
N GLY A 139 -13.42 -25.80 -0.50
CA GLY A 139 -12.82 -27.01 0.06
C GLY A 139 -11.29 -26.93 0.16
N THR A 140 -10.69 -28.02 0.64
CA THR A 140 -9.23 -28.13 0.87
C THR A 140 -8.46 -28.68 -0.33
N GLU A 141 -9.17 -29.18 -1.34
CA GLU A 141 -8.56 -29.80 -2.51
C GLU A 141 -8.16 -28.75 -3.54
N SER A 142 -6.86 -28.69 -3.86
CA SER A 142 -6.30 -27.69 -4.79
C SER A 142 -7.04 -27.64 -6.13
N ALA A 143 -7.41 -28.80 -6.70
CA ALA A 143 -8.16 -28.85 -7.96
C ALA A 143 -9.52 -28.14 -7.86
N LYS A 144 -10.26 -28.34 -6.77
CA LYS A 144 -11.56 -27.69 -6.54
C LYS A 144 -11.43 -26.20 -6.30
N VAL A 145 -10.37 -25.78 -5.60
CA VAL A 145 -10.06 -24.36 -5.40
C VAL A 145 -9.79 -23.68 -6.75
N GLN A 146 -8.98 -24.30 -7.62
CA GLN A 146 -8.68 -23.74 -8.94
C GLN A 146 -9.93 -23.66 -9.83
N GLU A 147 -10.77 -24.69 -9.80
CA GLU A 147 -12.05 -24.70 -10.53
C GLU A 147 -12.98 -23.59 -10.04
N TRP A 148 -13.10 -23.44 -8.72
CA TRP A 148 -13.92 -22.40 -8.10
C TRP A 148 -13.43 -20.99 -8.45
N ILE A 149 -12.11 -20.73 -8.39
CA ILE A 149 -11.54 -19.44 -8.80
C ILE A 149 -11.84 -19.16 -10.28
N THR A 150 -11.71 -20.17 -11.15
CA THR A 150 -12.00 -20.04 -12.59
C THR A 150 -13.47 -19.70 -12.83
N ASN A 151 -14.37 -20.33 -12.07
CA ASN A 151 -15.80 -20.05 -12.12
C ASN A 151 -16.10 -18.60 -11.69
N LEU A 152 -15.50 -18.14 -10.60
CA LEU A 152 -15.61 -16.74 -10.15
C LEU A 152 -15.13 -15.74 -11.19
N GLN A 153 -14.01 -16.02 -11.86
CA GLN A 153 -13.47 -15.14 -12.90
C GLN A 153 -14.37 -15.09 -14.14
N THR A 154 -15.01 -16.20 -14.50
CA THR A 154 -15.90 -16.30 -15.67
C THR A 154 -17.23 -15.58 -15.42
N ASN A 155 -17.77 -15.70 -14.20
CA ASN A 155 -19.05 -15.08 -13.82
C ASN A 155 -18.89 -13.63 -13.32
N GLY A 156 -17.67 -13.21 -12.98
CA GLY A 156 -17.36 -11.88 -12.50
C GLY A 156 -17.29 -10.84 -13.63
N LYS A 157 -18.02 -9.72 -13.48
CA LYS A 157 -17.82 -8.54 -14.33
C LYS A 157 -16.53 -7.83 -13.90
N THR A 158 -15.42 -8.06 -14.59
CA THR A 158 -14.18 -7.30 -14.38
C THR A 158 -14.06 -6.18 -15.40
N VAL A 159 -13.85 -4.95 -14.93
CA VAL A 159 -13.43 -3.83 -15.79
C VAL A 159 -11.95 -3.62 -15.54
N LYS A 160 -11.11 -4.13 -16.44
CA LYS A 160 -9.66 -3.93 -16.40
C LYS A 160 -9.32 -2.64 -17.14
N TRP A 161 -8.87 -1.62 -16.40
CA TRP A 161 -8.42 -0.34 -16.96
C TRP A 161 -6.94 -0.37 -17.38
N LEU A 162 -6.20 -1.36 -16.89
CA LEU A 162 -4.80 -1.59 -17.22
C LEU A 162 -4.73 -2.69 -18.29
N ASN A 163 -4.62 -2.26 -19.55
CA ASN A 163 -4.15 -3.12 -20.64
C ASN A 163 -2.64 -2.96 -20.72
N ASN A 164 -1.91 -4.00 -20.31
CA ASN A 164 -0.53 -4.23 -20.74
C ASN A 164 -0.33 -5.74 -20.92
#